data_AF-E1REF5-F1
#
_entry.id   AF-E1REF5-F1
#
_cell.length_a   1.000
_cell.length_b   1.000
_cell.length_c   1.000
_cell.angle_alpha   90.00
_cell.angle_beta   90.00
_cell.angle_gamma   90.00
#
_symmetry.space_group_name_H-M   'P 1'
#
loop_
_entity.id
_entity.type
_entity.pdbx_description
1 polymer ?
#
loop_
_entity_poly.entity_id
_entity_poly.type
_entity_poly.pdbx_seq_one_letter_code
_entity_poly.pdbx_strand_id
1 'polypeptide(L)'
;MRDNNSGVSPVVGVMMMLVVTIIIAAVVSAFSGGLTSGQTKAPQANIKGTFSVSEGMTISHAGGDSLATKDLIFTIRDGDTFGPNLESSTAQTLDMTTINVNTPDRGSGQMRTVDGAFYMTSFNSGDTVTIDPDDCTCNILQPNVAPTDFEDNVAADGYTYTGTQTASWAYCIRNQNSIGKSFILEVSDTAGHLISTNKVLITT
;
A
#
# COMPACT_ATOMS: atom_id res chain seq x y z
N MET A 1 25.20 -20.57 -68.78
CA MET A 1 25.49 -19.75 -67.58
C MET A 1 24.31 -18.82 -67.39
N ARG A 2 23.63 -18.90 -66.25
CA ARG A 2 22.40 -18.15 -65.94
C ARG A 2 22.80 -16.92 -65.14
N ASP A 3 22.57 -15.73 -65.68
CA ASP A 3 22.63 -14.49 -64.91
C ASP A 3 21.37 -13.66 -65.22
N ASN A 4 20.34 -13.88 -64.40
CA ASN A 4 19.12 -13.08 -64.40
C ASN A 4 19.35 -11.83 -63.54
N ASN A 5 19.99 -10.79 -64.11
CA ASN A 5 20.10 -9.51 -63.43
C ASN A 5 18.96 -8.58 -63.86
N SER A 6 17.78 -8.74 -63.24
CA SER A 6 16.66 -7.81 -63.42
C SER A 6 16.97 -6.51 -62.68
N GLY A 7 17.44 -5.51 -63.42
CA GLY A 7 17.62 -4.15 -62.94
C GLY A 7 16.27 -3.54 -62.52
N VAL A 8 16.13 -3.24 -61.24
CA VAL A 8 15.01 -2.45 -60.73
C VAL A 8 15.15 -1.00 -61.22
N SER A 9 14.06 -0.46 -61.79
CA SER A 9 14.02 0.92 -62.26
C SER A 9 14.19 1.90 -61.08
N PRO A 10 15.04 2.94 -61.20
CA PRO A 10 15.29 3.92 -60.14
C PRO A 10 14.01 4.53 -59.53
N VAL A 11 12.96 4.67 -60.35
CA VAL A 11 11.67 5.24 -59.93
C VAL A 11 10.90 4.27 -59.03
N VAL A 12 10.97 2.97 -59.30
CA VAL A 12 10.24 1.95 -58.53
C VAL A 12 10.86 1.78 -57.14
N GLY A 13 12.19 1.88 -57.03
CA GLY A 13 12.87 1.85 -55.73
C GLY A 13 12.47 3.00 -54.81
N VAL A 14 12.41 4.22 -55.35
CA VAL A 14 12.01 5.42 -54.59
C VAL A 14 10.54 5.36 -54.20
N MET A 15 9.66 4.95 -55.13
CA MET A 15 8.23 4.80 -54.84
C MET A 15 7.99 3.75 -53.75
N MET A 16 8.71 2.63 -53.77
CA MET A 16 8.57 1.59 -52.75
C MET A 16 9.05 2.06 -51.37
N MET A 17 10.17 2.80 -51.33
CA MET A 17 10.70 3.36 -50.08
C MET A 17 9.70 4.33 -49.43
N LEU A 18 9.10 5.22 -50.23
CA LEU A 18 8.10 6.18 -49.75
C LEU A 18 6.89 5.46 -49.15
N VAL A 19 6.33 4.47 -49.84
CA VAL A 19 5.17 3.73 -49.34
C VAL A 19 5.49 3.02 -48.02
N VAL A 20 6.64 2.35 -47.92
CA VAL A 20 7.03 1.65 -46.68
C VAL A 20 7.21 2.64 -45.53
N THR A 21 7.88 3.78 -45.75
CA THR A 21 8.05 4.80 -44.71
C THR A 21 6.73 5.41 -44.25
N ILE A 22 5.78 5.64 -45.17
CA ILE A 22 4.45 6.17 -44.85
C ILE A 22 3.66 5.16 -44.03
N ILE A 23 3.71 3.86 -44.39
CA ILE A 23 3.04 2.80 -43.63
C ILE A 23 3.63 2.70 -42.23
N ILE A 24 4.96 2.65 -42.09
CA ILE A 24 5.61 2.57 -40.77
C ILE A 24 5.28 3.80 -39.94
N ALA A 25 5.34 5.01 -40.52
CA ALA A 25 4.99 6.24 -39.83
C ALA A 25 3.53 6.25 -39.36
N ALA A 26 2.59 5.79 -40.19
CA ALA A 26 1.18 5.69 -39.84
C ALA A 26 0.94 4.67 -38.73
N VAL A 27 1.59 3.50 -38.79
CA VAL A 27 1.50 2.45 -37.78
C VAL A 27 2.07 2.94 -36.45
N VAL A 28 3.28 3.52 -36.45
CA VAL A 28 3.89 4.07 -35.23
C VAL A 28 3.04 5.20 -34.64
N SER A 29 2.47 6.07 -35.49
CA SER A 29 1.57 7.13 -35.05
C SER A 29 0.28 6.56 -34.43
N ALA A 30 -0.32 5.55 -35.06
CA ALA A 30 -1.50 4.87 -34.54
C ALA A 30 -1.22 4.13 -33.21
N PHE A 31 -0.05 3.52 -33.07
CA PHE A 31 0.38 2.90 -31.81
C PHE A 31 0.65 3.96 -30.73
N SER A 32 1.23 5.11 -31.06
CA SER A 32 1.46 6.20 -30.11
C SER A 32 0.16 6.89 -29.66
N GLY A 33 -0.82 7.02 -30.56
CA GLY A 33 -2.13 7.64 -30.26
C GLY A 33 -3.15 6.68 -29.66
N GLY A 34 -3.08 5.39 -29.97
CA GLY A 34 -4.02 4.37 -29.49
C GLY A 34 -3.68 3.77 -28.12
N LEU A 35 -2.45 3.94 -27.62
CA LEU A 35 -2.03 3.42 -26.32
C LEU A 35 -2.23 4.42 -25.16
N THR A 36 -2.55 5.68 -25.46
CA THR A 36 -2.72 6.73 -24.43
C THR A 36 -4.17 6.88 -23.93
N SER A 37 -5.16 6.21 -24.53
CA SER A 37 -6.57 6.36 -24.17
C SER A 37 -7.05 5.23 -23.25
N GLY A 38 -6.68 5.27 -21.96
CA GLY A 38 -7.45 4.53 -20.95
C GLY A 38 -6.71 4.02 -19.73
N GLN A 39 -5.37 4.01 -19.70
CA GLN A 39 -4.66 3.69 -18.47
C GLN A 39 -4.55 4.95 -17.62
N THR A 40 -5.53 5.18 -16.74
CA THR A 40 -5.37 6.08 -15.61
C THR A 40 -4.12 5.61 -14.87
N LYS A 41 -3.03 6.39 -14.94
CA LYS A 41 -1.77 6.05 -14.27
C LYS A 41 -2.07 5.85 -12.79
N ALA A 42 -1.83 4.65 -12.27
CA ALA A 42 -1.98 4.38 -10.85
C ALA A 42 -1.07 5.35 -10.08
N PRO A 43 -1.59 6.02 -9.04
CA PRO A 43 -0.81 7.00 -8.30
C PRO A 43 0.44 6.36 -7.73
N GLN A 44 1.56 7.09 -7.77
CA GLN A 44 2.84 6.62 -7.27
C GLN A 44 3.19 7.43 -6.02
N ALA A 45 3.03 6.81 -4.85
CA ALA A 45 3.32 7.44 -3.56
C ALA A 45 4.16 6.51 -2.67
N ASN A 46 5.06 7.11 -1.90
CA ASN A 46 5.90 6.42 -0.94
C ASN A 46 5.34 6.64 0.46
N ILE A 47 4.76 5.57 1.04
CA ILE A 47 4.21 5.59 2.39
C ILE A 47 5.14 4.83 3.31
N LYS A 48 5.45 5.40 4.48
CA LYS A 48 6.32 4.80 5.49
C LYS A 48 5.57 4.65 6.80
N GLY A 49 5.64 3.47 7.39
CA GLY A 49 5.15 3.19 8.73
C GLY A 49 6.30 3.13 9.74
N THR A 50 6.06 3.65 10.93
CA THR A 50 6.87 3.40 12.13
C THR A 50 5.95 2.86 13.21
N PHE A 51 6.41 1.84 13.94
CA PHE A 51 5.62 1.22 14.98
C PHE A 51 6.45 1.05 16.25
N SER A 52 5.92 1.58 17.35
CA SER A 52 6.43 1.36 18.69
C SER A 52 5.32 0.70 19.49
N VAL A 53 5.67 -0.31 20.28
CA VAL A 53 4.68 -0.97 21.13
C VAL A 53 4.16 0.02 22.20
N SER A 54 4.96 1.04 22.59
CA SER A 54 4.58 2.08 23.57
C SER A 54 3.93 3.32 22.97
N GLU A 55 4.42 3.79 21.82
CA GLU A 55 3.92 5.03 21.21
C GLU A 55 2.85 4.80 20.13
N GLY A 56 2.58 3.53 19.77
CA GLY A 56 1.61 3.17 18.75
C GLY A 56 2.19 3.19 17.33
N MET A 57 1.32 3.44 16.35
CA MET A 57 1.70 3.44 14.93
C MET A 57 1.69 4.84 14.35
N THR A 58 2.68 5.19 13.54
CA THR A 58 2.66 6.41 12.73
C THR A 58 2.86 6.04 11.27
N ILE A 59 2.01 6.58 10.39
CA ILE A 59 2.08 6.41 8.95
C ILE A 59 2.31 7.77 8.33
N SER A 60 3.33 7.88 7.50
CA SER A 60 3.79 9.13 6.90
C SER A 60 3.85 9.02 5.39
N HIS A 61 3.44 10.09 4.71
CA HIS A 61 3.57 10.21 3.26
C HIS A 61 4.95 10.79 2.91
N ALA A 62 5.91 9.92 2.58
CA ALA A 62 7.31 10.31 2.37
C ALA A 62 7.59 10.95 1.00
N GLY A 63 6.65 10.92 0.05
CA GLY A 63 6.76 11.59 -1.24
C GLY A 63 5.87 11.00 -2.33
N GLY A 64 5.73 11.71 -3.46
CA GLY A 64 5.00 11.23 -4.64
C GLY A 64 3.68 11.97 -4.88
N ASP A 65 2.77 11.29 -5.58
CA ASP A 65 1.46 11.80 -5.97
C ASP A 65 0.54 11.97 -4.74
N SER A 66 -0.33 12.99 -4.75
CA SER A 66 -1.36 13.16 -3.72
C SER A 66 -2.41 12.05 -3.84
N LEU A 67 -2.79 11.48 -2.70
CA LEU A 67 -3.72 10.36 -2.64
C LEU A 67 -5.07 10.81 -2.05
N ALA A 68 -6.18 10.51 -2.71
CA ALA A 68 -7.49 10.76 -2.15
C ALA A 68 -7.78 9.76 -1.03
N THR A 69 -7.98 10.24 0.21
CA THR A 69 -8.14 9.36 1.38
C THR A 69 -9.26 8.35 1.23
N LYS A 70 -10.36 8.74 0.57
CA LYS A 70 -11.52 7.88 0.32
C LYS A 70 -11.21 6.63 -0.51
N ASP A 71 -10.15 6.69 -1.31
CA ASP A 71 -9.76 5.64 -2.22
C ASP A 71 -8.65 4.77 -1.62
N LEU A 72 -8.18 5.06 -0.41
CA LEU A 72 -7.10 4.31 0.23
C LEU A 72 -7.62 3.12 1.04
N ILE A 73 -6.79 2.10 1.11
CA ILE A 73 -6.94 0.96 1.99
C ILE A 73 -5.57 0.69 2.60
N PHE A 74 -5.49 0.75 3.92
CA PHE A 74 -4.29 0.37 4.67
C PHE A 74 -4.41 -1.09 5.08
N THR A 75 -3.43 -1.91 4.73
CA THR A 75 -3.39 -3.33 5.10
C THR A 75 -2.10 -3.61 5.82
N ILE A 76 -2.15 -4.35 6.92
CA ILE A 76 -0.97 -4.88 7.61
C ILE A 76 -0.91 -6.39 7.47
N ARG A 77 0.30 -6.93 7.39
CA ARG A 77 0.57 -8.38 7.29
C ARG A 77 1.82 -8.70 8.08
N ASP A 78 1.84 -9.82 8.78
CA ASP A 78 3.06 -10.24 9.48
C ASP A 78 4.16 -10.60 8.48
N GLY A 79 5.38 -10.16 8.75
CA GLY A 79 6.53 -10.45 7.92
C GLY A 79 7.17 -11.80 8.24
N ASP A 80 8.12 -12.20 7.40
CA ASP A 80 8.99 -13.39 7.56
C ASP A 80 9.55 -13.63 8.97
N THR A 81 9.83 -12.56 9.72
CA THR A 81 10.33 -12.63 11.11
C THR A 81 9.34 -13.22 12.12
N PHE A 82 8.04 -13.29 11.79
CA PHE A 82 7.03 -13.98 12.60
C PHE A 82 6.95 -15.47 12.31
N GLY A 83 7.40 -15.89 11.13
CA GLY A 83 7.35 -17.26 10.65
C GLY A 83 7.16 -17.32 9.14
N PRO A 84 7.42 -18.48 8.51
CA PRO A 84 7.30 -18.61 7.06
C PRO A 84 5.84 -18.66 6.61
N ASN A 85 5.52 -17.97 5.51
CA ASN A 85 4.22 -18.00 4.81
C ASN A 85 3.02 -17.47 5.61
N LEU A 86 3.23 -16.47 6.47
CA LEU A 86 2.18 -15.84 7.28
C LEU A 86 1.56 -14.61 6.63
N GLU A 87 2.16 -14.08 5.56
CA GLU A 87 1.81 -12.80 4.95
C GLU A 87 0.36 -12.80 4.43
N SER A 88 -0.12 -13.93 3.94
CA SER A 88 -1.49 -14.06 3.43
C SER A 88 -2.51 -14.35 4.54
N SER A 89 -2.15 -15.18 5.53
CA SER A 89 -3.08 -15.59 6.59
C SER A 89 -3.30 -14.51 7.66
N THR A 90 -2.32 -13.62 7.85
CA THR A 90 -2.33 -12.57 8.88
C THR A 90 -2.75 -11.21 8.31
N ALA A 91 -3.22 -11.17 7.07
CA ALA A 91 -3.50 -9.93 6.37
C ALA A 91 -4.76 -9.22 6.85
N GLN A 92 -4.60 -8.04 7.43
CA GLN A 92 -5.69 -7.26 8.03
C GLN A 92 -5.80 -5.89 7.39
N THR A 93 -7.00 -5.54 6.95
CA THR A 93 -7.33 -4.16 6.59
C THR A 93 -7.55 -3.35 7.86
N LEU A 94 -6.83 -2.25 8.00
CA LEU A 94 -7.00 -1.35 9.14
C LEU A 94 -8.31 -0.56 9.02
N ASP A 95 -8.97 -0.36 10.15
CA ASP A 95 -10.11 0.56 10.22
C ASP A 95 -9.61 2.01 10.26
N MET A 96 -10.04 2.82 9.31
CA MET A 96 -9.70 4.25 9.28
C MET A 96 -10.32 5.06 10.43
N THR A 97 -11.24 4.47 11.21
CA THR A 97 -11.78 5.11 12.42
C THR A 97 -10.79 5.11 13.58
N THR A 98 -9.82 4.19 13.61
CA THR A 98 -8.76 4.15 14.64
C THR A 98 -7.52 4.96 14.26
N ILE A 99 -7.43 5.38 13.00
CA ILE A 99 -6.36 6.24 12.50
C ILE A 99 -6.72 7.68 12.83
N ASN A 100 -5.93 8.33 13.67
CA ASN A 100 -6.01 9.75 13.99
C ASN A 100 -5.19 10.58 12.99
N VAL A 101 -5.76 11.72 12.59
CA VAL A 101 -5.14 12.71 11.73
C VAL A 101 -5.12 14.05 12.45
N ASN A 102 -4.07 14.83 12.23
CA ASN A 102 -4.06 16.24 12.58
C ASN A 102 -3.93 17.06 11.31
N THR A 103 -4.96 17.87 11.02
CA THR A 103 -5.00 18.72 9.83
C THR A 103 -4.84 20.18 10.24
N PRO A 104 -4.11 21.01 9.46
CA PRO A 104 -3.95 22.42 9.78
C PRO A 104 -5.28 23.18 9.88
N ASP A 105 -6.27 22.79 9.07
CA ASP A 105 -7.53 23.53 8.93
C ASP A 105 -8.62 23.10 9.93
N ARG A 106 -8.61 21.84 10.38
CA ARG A 106 -9.67 21.28 11.25
C ARG A 106 -9.17 20.81 12.62
N GLY A 107 -7.85 20.71 12.82
CA GLY A 107 -7.26 20.14 14.03
C GLY A 107 -7.24 18.62 14.00
N SER A 108 -7.34 18.01 15.19
CA SER A 108 -7.23 16.56 15.39
C SER A 108 -8.58 15.86 15.29
N GLY A 109 -8.60 14.70 14.63
CA GLY A 109 -9.78 13.84 14.54
C GLY A 109 -9.45 12.49 13.90
N GLN A 110 -10.45 11.62 13.78
CA GLN A 110 -10.29 10.33 13.09
C GLN A 110 -10.21 10.55 11.58
N MET A 111 -9.36 9.81 10.87
CA MET A 111 -9.17 9.90 9.42
C MET A 111 -10.50 9.71 8.69
N ARG A 112 -11.29 8.72 9.16
CA ARG A 112 -12.70 8.54 8.81
C ARG A 112 -13.53 8.49 10.08
N THR A 113 -14.56 9.32 10.16
CA THR A 113 -15.51 9.31 11.29
C THR A 113 -16.42 8.08 11.22
N VAL A 114 -17.04 7.71 12.34
CA VAL A 114 -18.06 6.65 12.41
C VAL A 114 -19.23 6.85 11.43
N ASP A 115 -19.59 8.09 11.13
CA ASP A 115 -20.65 8.45 10.15
C ASP A 115 -20.18 8.36 8.69
N GLY A 116 -18.92 7.95 8.47
CA GLY A 116 -18.32 7.78 7.14
C GLY A 116 -17.73 9.04 6.50
N ALA A 117 -17.75 10.19 7.18
CA ALA A 117 -17.08 11.40 6.71
C ALA A 117 -15.55 11.30 6.86
N PHE A 118 -14.80 11.94 5.95
CA PHE A 118 -13.35 11.99 6.00
C PHE A 118 -12.86 13.31 6.57
N TYR A 119 -12.08 13.25 7.65
CA TYR A 119 -11.52 14.43 8.29
C TYR A 119 -10.37 15.00 7.46
N MET A 120 -9.53 14.09 6.93
CA MET A 120 -8.51 14.36 5.92
C MET A 120 -9.01 13.82 4.57
N THR A 121 -9.23 14.71 3.59
CA THR A 121 -9.75 14.34 2.27
C THR A 121 -8.69 13.86 1.28
N SER A 122 -7.45 14.30 1.47
CA SER A 122 -6.29 13.95 0.67
C SER A 122 -5.09 13.73 1.58
N PHE A 123 -4.36 12.65 1.36
CA PHE A 123 -3.09 12.36 2.00
C PHE A 123 -1.96 12.81 1.08
N ASN A 124 -1.29 13.89 1.44
CA ASN A 124 -0.26 14.54 0.65
C ASN A 124 1.14 14.26 1.20
N SER A 125 2.16 14.46 0.37
CA SER A 125 3.55 14.39 0.80
C SER A 125 3.83 15.29 1.99
N GLY A 126 4.37 14.71 3.07
CA GLY A 126 4.63 15.36 4.34
C GLY A 126 3.55 15.14 5.40
N ASP A 127 2.35 14.70 5.01
CA ASP A 127 1.28 14.40 5.96
C ASP A 127 1.64 13.17 6.79
N THR A 128 1.16 13.17 8.03
CA THR A 128 1.32 12.08 8.98
C THR A 128 -0.02 11.76 9.63
N VAL A 129 -0.25 10.48 9.86
CA VAL A 129 -1.42 9.96 10.57
C VAL A 129 -0.93 8.97 11.62
N THR A 130 -1.60 8.91 12.76
CA THR A 130 -1.16 8.14 13.93
C THR A 130 -2.28 7.20 14.38
N ILE A 131 -1.94 6.06 14.95
CA ILE A 131 -2.88 5.17 15.65
C ILE A 131 -2.37 5.13 17.09
N ASP A 132 -3.25 5.47 18.02
CA ASP A 132 -2.89 5.48 19.43
C ASP A 132 -2.51 4.07 19.89
N PRO A 133 -1.61 3.94 20.87
CA PRO A 133 -1.19 2.64 21.37
C PRO A 133 -2.38 1.81 21.83
N ASP A 134 -3.39 2.43 22.45
CA ASP A 134 -4.60 1.76 22.92
C ASP A 134 -5.44 1.14 21.79
N ASP A 135 -5.41 1.72 20.59
CA ASP A 135 -6.07 1.18 19.40
C ASP A 135 -5.18 0.19 18.61
N CYS A 136 -3.91 0.05 19.01
CA CYS A 136 -2.97 -0.90 18.42
C CYS A 136 -3.05 -2.31 19.06
N THR A 137 -4.02 -2.57 19.94
CA THR A 137 -4.23 -3.89 20.54
C THR A 137 -4.57 -4.94 19.48
N CYS A 138 -4.29 -6.22 19.80
CA CYS A 138 -4.45 -7.29 18.82
C CYS A 138 -5.90 -7.49 18.36
N ASN A 139 -6.88 -7.32 19.26
CA ASN A 139 -8.31 -7.41 18.93
C ASN A 139 -8.80 -6.27 18.00
N ILE A 140 -8.17 -5.10 18.04
CA ILE A 140 -8.56 -3.95 17.23
C ILE A 140 -7.80 -3.94 15.91
N LEU A 141 -6.48 -3.98 15.98
CA LEU A 141 -5.63 -3.82 14.80
C LEU A 141 -5.44 -5.14 14.03
N GLN A 142 -5.49 -6.28 14.74
CA GLN A 142 -5.27 -7.60 14.15
C GLN A 142 -6.34 -8.67 14.51
N PRO A 143 -7.64 -8.39 14.29
CA PRO A 143 -8.72 -9.24 14.78
C PRO A 143 -8.67 -10.70 14.29
N ASN A 144 -8.15 -10.98 13.08
CA ASN A 144 -8.11 -12.36 12.58
C ASN A 144 -7.08 -13.25 13.30
N VAL A 145 -6.04 -12.68 13.93
CA VAL A 145 -5.04 -13.45 14.69
C VAL A 145 -5.18 -13.24 16.19
N ALA A 146 -6.13 -12.42 16.63
CA ALA A 146 -6.41 -12.18 18.03
C ALA A 146 -6.88 -13.47 18.72
N PRO A 147 -6.32 -13.82 19.90
CA PRO A 147 -6.86 -14.89 20.72
C PRO A 147 -8.34 -14.65 21.08
N THR A 148 -9.17 -15.69 21.05
CA THR A 148 -10.60 -15.57 21.42
C THR A 148 -10.83 -15.44 22.93
N ASP A 149 -9.85 -15.84 23.73
CA ASP A 149 -9.78 -15.63 25.18
C ASP A 149 -8.94 -14.38 25.52
N PHE A 150 -8.69 -13.53 24.53
CA PHE A 150 -8.19 -12.18 24.77
C PHE A 150 -9.31 -11.38 25.43
N GLU A 151 -9.27 -11.29 26.75
CA GLU A 151 -9.96 -10.21 27.44
C GLU A 151 -9.04 -8.99 27.47
N ASP A 152 -9.58 -7.78 27.28
CA ASP A 152 -8.87 -6.49 27.42
C ASP A 152 -8.26 -6.28 28.84
N ASN A 153 -8.27 -7.31 29.69
CA ASN A 153 -7.67 -7.37 31.01
C ASN A 153 -6.16 -7.60 30.94
N VAL A 154 -5.47 -6.68 30.29
CA VAL A 154 -4.04 -6.49 30.47
C VAL A 154 -3.87 -5.35 31.48
N ALA A 155 -2.74 -5.30 32.19
CA ALA A 155 -2.33 -4.04 32.85
C ALA A 155 -2.49 -2.86 31.86
N ALA A 156 -2.62 -1.63 32.36
CA ALA A 156 -2.85 -0.42 31.55
C ALA A 156 -1.84 -0.16 30.40
N ASP A 157 -0.86 -1.05 30.23
CA ASP A 157 0.14 -1.07 29.19
C ASP A 157 -0.31 -1.80 27.90
N GLY A 158 -1.21 -2.81 27.93
CA GLY A 158 -1.63 -3.56 26.74
C GLY A 158 -0.62 -4.60 26.20
N TYR A 159 0.40 -4.99 26.99
CA TYR A 159 1.51 -5.86 26.55
C TYR A 159 1.45 -7.32 27.02
N THR A 160 0.66 -7.61 28.05
CA THR A 160 0.72 -8.87 28.81
C THR A 160 -0.51 -9.73 28.56
N TYR A 161 -0.36 -10.85 27.85
CA TYR A 161 -1.44 -11.81 27.66
C TYR A 161 -1.34 -12.96 28.67
N THR A 162 -2.40 -13.19 29.44
CA THR A 162 -2.48 -14.24 30.46
C THR A 162 -3.39 -15.40 30.06
N GLY A 163 -3.86 -15.43 28.81
CA GLY A 163 -4.71 -16.50 28.29
C GLY A 163 -3.94 -17.76 27.88
N THR A 164 -4.66 -18.70 27.28
CA THR A 164 -4.16 -20.04 26.94
C THR A 164 -3.68 -20.17 25.49
N GLN A 165 -4.14 -19.30 24.59
CA GLN A 165 -3.83 -19.32 23.16
C GLN A 165 -2.56 -18.50 22.83
N THR A 166 -1.44 -18.90 23.41
CA THR A 166 -0.15 -18.21 23.28
C THR A 166 0.40 -18.20 21.85
N ALA A 167 -0.01 -19.17 21.01
CA ALA A 167 0.40 -19.24 19.60
C ALA A 167 -0.21 -18.10 18.78
N SER A 168 -1.51 -17.82 18.96
CA SER A 168 -2.19 -16.69 18.32
C SER A 168 -1.62 -15.36 18.82
N TRP A 169 -1.37 -15.26 20.14
CA TRP A 169 -0.73 -14.10 20.74
C TRP A 169 0.66 -13.78 20.16
N ALA A 170 1.42 -14.80 19.72
CA ALA A 170 2.75 -14.62 19.15
C ALA A 170 2.75 -13.92 17.77
N TYR A 171 1.60 -13.85 17.09
CA TYR A 171 1.40 -13.12 15.84
C TYR A 171 0.98 -11.67 16.05
N CYS A 172 0.48 -11.32 17.24
CA CYS A 172 0.13 -9.95 17.56
C CYS A 172 1.38 -9.04 17.49
N ILE A 173 1.30 -7.97 16.70
CA ILE A 173 2.41 -7.00 16.54
C ILE A 173 2.64 -6.21 17.83
N ARG A 174 1.56 -5.92 18.58
CA ARG A 174 1.64 -5.28 19.89
C ARG A 174 1.85 -6.33 20.99
N ASN A 175 3.05 -6.89 21.01
CA ASN A 175 3.48 -7.91 21.97
C ASN A 175 4.98 -7.71 22.27
N GLN A 176 5.39 -7.82 23.53
CA GLN A 176 6.80 -7.69 23.93
C GLN A 176 7.72 -8.67 23.18
N ASN A 177 7.22 -9.88 22.87
CA ASN A 177 7.96 -10.89 22.13
C ASN A 177 8.04 -10.61 20.61
N SER A 178 7.30 -9.61 20.13
CA SER A 178 7.32 -9.15 18.73
C SER A 178 8.32 -8.01 18.52
N ILE A 179 8.91 -7.44 19.57
CA ILE A 179 9.96 -6.43 19.45
C ILE A 179 11.16 -7.01 18.70
N GLY A 180 11.66 -6.27 17.71
CA GLY A 180 12.72 -6.70 16.81
C GLY A 180 12.24 -7.55 15.62
N LYS A 181 10.96 -7.95 15.61
CA LYS A 181 10.31 -8.48 14.40
C LYS A 181 9.78 -7.34 13.54
N SER A 182 9.33 -7.69 12.35
CA SER A 182 8.82 -6.75 11.37
C SER A 182 7.56 -7.26 10.70
N PHE A 183 6.66 -6.32 10.40
CA PHE A 183 5.45 -6.54 9.62
C PHE A 183 5.49 -5.68 8.36
N ILE A 184 4.59 -5.95 7.43
CA ILE A 184 4.48 -5.23 6.16
C ILE A 184 3.24 -4.34 6.25
N LEU A 185 3.42 -3.04 6.05
CA LEU A 185 2.36 -2.08 5.79
C LEU A 185 2.21 -1.93 4.29
N GLU A 186 1.01 -2.21 3.78
CA GLU A 186 0.62 -2.02 2.39
C GLU A 186 -0.44 -0.93 2.31
N VAL A 187 -0.31 -0.09 1.30
CA VAL A 187 -1.33 0.90 0.94
C VAL A 187 -1.77 0.59 -0.48
N SER A 188 -3.05 0.34 -0.65
CA SER A 188 -3.67 0.06 -1.93
C SER A 188 -4.85 0.99 -2.19
N ASP A 189 -5.26 1.07 -3.45
CA ASP A 189 -6.52 1.70 -3.84
C ASP A 189 -7.70 0.74 -3.54
N THR A 190 -8.90 1.28 -3.36
CA THR A 190 -10.20 0.58 -3.44
C THR A 190 -10.37 -0.25 -4.71
N ALA A 191 -9.71 0.11 -5.81
CA ALA A 191 -9.64 -0.69 -7.03
C ALA A 191 -8.71 -1.92 -6.94
N GLY A 192 -7.97 -2.08 -5.83
CA GLY A 192 -7.04 -3.20 -5.59
C GLY A 192 -5.63 -2.96 -6.13
N HIS A 193 -5.32 -1.78 -6.65
CA HIS A 193 -3.96 -1.45 -7.10
C HIS A 193 -3.06 -1.15 -5.91
N LEU A 194 -1.93 -1.86 -5.78
CA LEU A 194 -0.93 -1.56 -4.76
C LEU A 194 -0.25 -0.22 -5.10
N ILE A 195 -0.27 0.71 -4.13
CA ILE A 195 0.35 2.03 -4.25
C ILE A 195 1.74 2.01 -3.60
N SER A 196 1.82 1.45 -2.37
CA SER A 196 3.06 1.43 -1.59
C SER A 196 3.11 0.21 -0.69
N THR A 197 4.33 -0.27 -0.43
CA THR A 197 4.59 -1.32 0.55
C THR A 197 5.83 -0.95 1.37
N ASN A 198 5.76 -1.14 2.68
CA ASN A 198 6.83 -0.79 3.60
C ASN A 198 6.98 -1.85 4.69
N LYS A 199 8.20 -2.35 4.88
CA LYS A 199 8.53 -3.25 5.99
C LYS A 199 8.81 -2.41 7.23
N VAL A 200 7.96 -2.55 8.25
CA VAL A 200 7.99 -1.79 9.50
C VAL A 200 8.61 -2.66 10.59
N LEU A 201 9.65 -2.16 11.25
CA LEU A 201 10.28 -2.80 12.41
C LEU A 201 9.50 -2.45 13.68
N ILE A 202 9.22 -3.45 14.50
CA ILE A 202 8.56 -3.28 15.80
C ILE A 202 9.61 -2.86 16.82
N THR A 203 9.43 -1.68 17.38
CA THR A 203 10.31 -1.08 18.39
C THR A 203 9.60 -0.94 19.73
N THR A 204 10.37 -0.71 20.80
CA THR A 204 9.83 -0.48 22.15
C THR A 204 9.08 0.83 22.24
#